data_AF-A0A1V3XRM3-F1
#
_entry.id   AF-A0A1V3XRM3-F1
#
_cell.length_a   1.000
_cell.length_b   1.000
_cell.length_c   1.000
_cell.angle_alpha   90.00
_cell.angle_beta   90.00
_cell.angle_gamma   90.00
#
_symmetry.space_group_name_H-M   'P 1'
#
loop_
_entity.id
_entity.type
_entity.pdbx_description
1 polymer ?
#
loop_
_entity_poly.entity_id
_entity_poly.type
_entity_poly.pdbx_seq_one_letter_code
_entity_poly.pdbx_strand_id
1 'polypeptide(L)'
;MPFDNGEVFAGYVIQRLLGTGGMGEVYLAQHPRLPRHDALKVLSLAATADQEFQARFKREAELAATLWHPHIVGVLDRGEFNGRLWISMEYVDGTDAGRLVRERYPHGMPEQDVAEIVTAVADALDFGHDRRLLHRDVKPENILVTAPDGHRRRVLLTDFGIARRIDDVSNLTDVNVAIGTISYVAPSSCWASHLTAERINMRWPRRRSTC
;
A
#
# COMPACT_ATOMS: atom_id res chain seq x y z
N MET A 1 9.00 8.68 19.14
CA MET A 1 10.19 9.21 18.46
C MET A 1 10.62 8.16 17.45
N PRO A 2 11.03 8.57 16.24
CA PRO A 2 11.56 7.63 15.26
C PRO A 2 12.81 6.93 15.79
N PHE A 3 13.05 5.70 15.35
CA PHE A 3 14.30 5.00 15.64
C PHE A 3 15.49 5.64 14.90
N ASP A 4 16.63 5.72 15.57
CA ASP A 4 17.90 6.18 15.02
C ASP A 4 18.60 5.09 14.20
N ASN A 5 19.57 5.50 13.37
CA ASN A 5 20.43 4.59 12.61
C ASN A 5 21.26 3.71 13.56
N GLY A 6 21.23 2.40 13.33
CA GLY A 6 21.91 1.39 14.14
C GLY A 6 21.05 0.79 15.26
N GLU A 7 19.87 1.36 15.54
CA GLU A 7 18.94 0.76 16.49
C GLU A 7 18.41 -0.59 16.01
N VAL A 8 18.06 -1.48 16.94
CA VAL A 8 17.54 -2.82 16.63
C VAL A 8 16.07 -2.91 17.03
N PHE A 9 15.22 -3.25 16.06
CA PHE A 9 13.78 -3.48 16.28
C PHE A 9 13.37 -4.83 15.70
N ALA A 10 12.79 -5.71 16.53
CA ALA A 10 12.40 -7.07 16.12
C ALA A 10 13.53 -7.87 15.44
N GLY A 11 14.79 -7.61 15.81
CA GLY A 11 15.99 -8.21 15.22
C GLY A 11 16.52 -7.49 13.97
N TYR A 12 15.75 -6.60 13.35
CA TYR A 12 16.20 -5.79 12.22
C TYR A 12 17.03 -4.61 12.69
N VAL A 13 18.12 -4.31 11.99
CA VAL A 13 18.95 -3.13 12.26
C VAL A 13 18.45 -1.98 11.40
N ILE A 14 17.97 -0.90 12.02
CA ILE A 14 17.48 0.29 11.33
C ILE A 14 18.64 1.00 10.64
N GLN A 15 18.50 1.27 9.34
CA GLN A 15 19.50 2.01 8.56
C GLN A 15 19.09 3.48 8.39
N ARG A 16 17.83 3.73 8.02
CA ARG A 16 17.26 5.08 7.89
C ARG A 16 15.74 5.05 7.83
N LEU A 17 15.13 6.18 8.15
CA LEU A 17 13.71 6.43 7.91
C LEU A 17 13.45 6.60 6.40
N LEU A 18 12.47 5.89 5.85
CA LEU A 18 11.98 6.03 4.48
C LEU A 18 10.81 7.00 4.41
N GLY A 19 9.92 6.99 5.41
CA GLY A 19 8.77 7.88 5.46
C GLY A 19 7.96 7.73 6.74
N THR A 20 7.10 8.72 6.98
CA THR A 20 6.14 8.74 8.08
C THR A 20 4.74 8.96 7.53
N GLY A 21 3.76 8.29 8.13
CA GLY A 21 2.36 8.44 7.78
C GLY A 21 1.47 8.29 9.01
N GLY A 22 0.16 8.51 8.84
CA GLY A 22 -0.80 8.47 9.96
C GLY A 22 -0.83 7.13 10.72
N MET A 23 -0.37 6.05 10.10
CA MET A 23 -0.40 4.71 10.68
C MET A 23 0.95 4.23 11.24
N GLY A 24 2.02 5.01 11.06
CA GLY A 24 3.34 4.67 11.57
C GLY A 24 4.49 5.16 10.72
N GLU A 25 5.63 4.51 10.93
CA GLU A 25 6.92 4.88 10.37
C GLU A 25 7.41 3.71 9.50
N VAL A 26 8.03 4.01 8.36
CA VAL A 26 8.62 3.00 7.47
C VAL A 26 10.12 3.23 7.43
N TYR A 27 10.89 2.18 7.69
CA TYR A 27 12.35 2.22 7.75
C TYR A 27 12.97 1.30 6.70
N LEU A 28 14.12 1.71 6.19
CA LEU A 28 15.04 0.77 5.57
C LEU A 28 15.75 0.05 6.70
N ALA A 29 15.66 -1.27 6.73
CA ALA A 29 16.27 -2.05 7.78
C ALA A 29 17.04 -3.25 7.21
N GLN A 30 18.17 -3.56 7.81
CA GLN A 30 18.95 -4.74 7.47
C GLN A 30 18.29 -5.97 8.08
N HIS A 31 18.08 -7.01 7.26
CA HIS A 31 17.47 -8.25 7.72
C HIS A 31 18.41 -8.97 8.71
N PRO A 32 17.91 -9.53 9.83
CA PRO A 32 18.75 -10.08 10.91
C PRO A 32 19.67 -11.23 10.49
N ARG A 33 19.30 -11.97 9.44
CA ARG A 33 19.94 -13.25 9.07
C ARG A 33 20.34 -13.36 7.61
N LEU A 34 19.93 -12.42 6.76
CA LEU A 34 20.10 -12.51 5.32
C LEU A 34 20.80 -11.24 4.83
N PRO A 35 21.68 -11.32 3.82
CA PRO A 35 22.39 -10.16 3.28
C PRO A 35 21.47 -9.33 2.37
N ARG A 36 20.35 -8.85 2.90
CA ARG A 36 19.38 -8.02 2.20
C ARG A 36 18.81 -6.93 3.10
N HIS A 37 18.17 -5.95 2.49
CA HIS A 37 17.40 -4.93 3.18
C HIS A 37 15.91 -5.12 2.93
N ASP A 38 15.12 -4.83 3.96
CA ASP A 38 13.67 -4.88 3.92
C ASP A 38 13.12 -3.49 4.27
N ALA A 39 11.92 -3.18 3.75
CA ALA A 39 11.14 -2.03 4.19
C ALA A 39 10.31 -2.43 5.42
N LEU A 40 10.69 -1.94 6.59
CA LEU A 40 10.07 -2.26 7.87
C LEU A 40 9.08 -1.17 8.27
N LYS A 41 7.78 -1.48 8.23
CA LYS A 41 6.72 -0.59 8.68
C LYS A 41 6.36 -0.90 10.12
N VAL A 42 6.59 0.04 11.01
CA VAL A 42 6.28 -0.04 12.44
C VAL A 42 5.07 0.83 12.75
N LEU A 43 4.02 0.22 13.28
CA LEU A 43 2.74 0.90 13.50
C LEU A 43 2.80 1.81 14.73
N SER A 44 1.99 2.87 14.74
CA SER A 44 1.85 3.73 15.91
C SER A 44 1.24 2.97 17.10
N LEU A 45 1.51 3.43 18.33
CA LEU A 45 0.90 2.85 19.53
C LEU A 45 -0.63 3.00 19.52
N ALA A 46 -1.14 4.10 18.96
CA ALA A 46 -2.57 4.34 18.82
C ALA A 46 -3.25 3.33 17.88
N ALA A 47 -2.59 2.97 16.76
CA ALA A 47 -3.06 1.91 15.88
C ALA A 47 -2.95 0.54 16.57
N THR A 48 -1.89 0.33 17.36
CA THR A 48 -1.68 -0.95 18.05
C THR A 48 -2.67 -1.14 19.21
N ALA A 49 -3.14 -0.11 19.91
CA ALA A 49 -4.05 -0.27 21.06
C ALA A 49 -5.46 -0.76 20.69
N ASP A 50 -5.84 -0.68 19.42
CA ASP A 50 -7.17 -1.02 18.91
C ASP A 50 -7.25 -2.52 18.56
N GLN A 51 -7.93 -3.31 19.40
CA GLN A 51 -8.01 -4.76 19.26
C GLN A 51 -8.68 -5.21 17.95
N GLU A 52 -9.68 -4.47 17.47
CA GLU A 52 -10.34 -4.80 16.21
C GLU A 52 -9.38 -4.56 15.04
N PHE A 53 -8.66 -3.44 15.07
CA PHE A 53 -7.60 -3.16 14.11
C PHE A 53 -6.50 -4.22 14.15
N GLN A 54 -6.02 -4.63 15.33
CA GLN A 54 -4.99 -5.68 15.42
C GLN A 54 -5.45 -7.00 14.79
N ALA A 55 -6.69 -7.43 15.07
CA ALA A 55 -7.23 -8.69 14.52
C ALA A 55 -7.34 -8.63 12.99
N ARG A 56 -7.79 -7.49 12.46
CA ARG A 56 -7.87 -7.24 11.02
C ARG A 56 -6.48 -7.18 10.37
N PHE A 57 -5.54 -6.45 10.97
CA PHE A 57 -4.15 -6.36 10.53
C PHE A 57 -3.52 -7.75 10.41
N LYS A 58 -3.65 -8.60 11.45
CA LYS A 58 -3.09 -9.96 11.43
C LYS A 58 -3.66 -10.79 10.28
N ARG A 59 -4.98 -10.74 10.06
CA ARG A 59 -5.68 -11.45 8.98
C ARG A 59 -5.29 -10.94 7.60
N GLU A 60 -5.27 -9.62 7.40
CA GLU A 60 -4.94 -9.01 6.11
C GLU A 60 -3.46 -9.18 5.76
N ALA A 61 -2.56 -9.10 6.74
CA ALA A 61 -1.15 -9.41 6.56
C ALA A 61 -0.89 -10.89 6.20
N GLU A 62 -1.66 -11.83 6.77
CA GLU A 62 -1.61 -13.24 6.38
C GLU A 62 -2.02 -13.45 4.92
N LEU A 63 -3.11 -12.80 4.48
CA LEU A 63 -3.55 -12.86 3.08
C LEU A 63 -2.53 -12.20 2.15
N ALA A 64 -2.01 -11.02 2.52
CA ALA A 64 -1.02 -10.30 1.74
C ALA A 64 0.29 -11.08 1.59
N ALA A 65 0.71 -11.83 2.61
CA ALA A 65 1.87 -12.72 2.54
C ALA A 65 1.72 -13.87 1.51
N THR A 66 0.50 -14.17 1.07
CA THR A 66 0.25 -15.15 0.00
C THR A 66 0.26 -14.53 -1.41
N LEU A 67 0.33 -13.20 -1.50
CA LEU A 67 0.34 -12.51 -2.79
C LEU A 67 1.74 -12.50 -3.38
N TRP A 68 1.89 -13.17 -4.51
CA TRP A 68 3.08 -13.10 -5.34
C TRP A 68 2.69 -12.63 -6.74
N HIS A 69 3.08 -11.40 -7.08
CA HIS A 69 2.73 -10.75 -8.33
C HIS A 69 3.84 -9.77 -8.75
N PRO A 70 4.20 -9.66 -10.03
CA PRO A 70 5.27 -8.76 -10.48
C PRO A 70 5.06 -7.27 -10.13
N HIS A 71 3.79 -6.88 -9.94
CA HIS A 71 3.36 -5.50 -9.64
C HIS A 71 2.84 -5.30 -8.21
N ILE A 72 3.12 -6.23 -7.28
CA ILE A 72 2.75 -6.10 -5.86
C ILE A 72 4.03 -6.20 -5.02
N VAL A 73 4.19 -5.30 -4.05
CA VAL A 73 5.27 -5.41 -3.07
C VAL A 73 5.02 -6.61 -2.17
N GLY A 74 5.95 -7.55 -2.14
CA GLY A 74 5.85 -8.76 -1.31
C GLY A 74 5.92 -8.45 0.18
N VAL A 75 5.01 -9.06 0.96
CA VAL A 75 5.10 -9.10 2.42
C VAL A 75 6.00 -10.27 2.82
N LEU A 76 7.02 -9.97 3.61
CA LEU A 76 8.08 -10.92 3.95
C LEU A 76 7.92 -11.51 5.35
N ASP A 77 7.50 -10.69 6.32
CA ASP A 77 7.28 -11.11 7.70
C ASP A 77 6.36 -10.13 8.43
N ARG A 78 5.77 -10.54 9.55
CA ARG A 78 4.95 -9.68 10.41
C ARG A 78 4.94 -10.15 11.85
N GLY A 79 4.86 -9.20 12.78
CA GLY A 79 4.83 -9.54 14.19
C GLY A 79 4.45 -8.40 15.10
N GLU A 80 4.72 -8.63 16.38
CA GLU A 80 4.59 -7.65 17.44
C GLU A 80 5.91 -7.62 18.21
N PHE A 81 6.42 -6.42 18.49
CA PHE A 81 7.62 -6.24 19.29
C PHE A 81 7.47 -4.99 20.15
N ASN A 82 7.72 -5.12 21.45
CA ASN A 82 7.53 -4.04 22.44
C ASN A 82 6.14 -3.37 22.35
N GLY A 83 5.09 -4.16 22.16
CA GLY A 83 3.70 -3.66 22.07
C GLY A 83 3.42 -2.81 20.82
N ARG A 84 4.25 -2.91 19.78
CA ARG A 84 4.00 -2.30 18.45
C ARG A 84 3.89 -3.40 17.41
N LEU A 85 2.84 -3.35 16.60
CA LEU A 85 2.73 -4.18 15.41
C LEU A 85 3.75 -3.72 14.36
N TRP A 86 4.28 -4.67 13.61
CA TRP A 86 5.19 -4.40 12.51
C TRP A 86 5.01 -5.38 11.36
N ILE A 87 5.40 -4.93 10.18
CA ILE A 87 5.43 -5.73 8.95
C ILE A 87 6.68 -5.41 8.16
N SER A 88 7.34 -6.46 7.68
CA SER A 88 8.49 -6.39 6.78
C SER A 88 8.04 -6.67 5.36
N MET A 89 8.52 -5.87 4.42
CA MET A 89 8.17 -5.92 3.01
C MET A 89 9.43 -5.83 2.15
N GLU A 90 9.33 -6.24 0.88
CA GLU A 90 10.41 -6.05 -0.08
C GLU A 90 10.81 -4.58 -0.17
N TYR A 91 12.10 -4.29 0.03
CA TYR A 91 12.62 -2.95 -0.25
C TYR A 91 12.73 -2.75 -1.76
N VAL A 92 12.06 -1.72 -2.26
CA VAL A 92 12.13 -1.29 -3.65
C VAL A 92 12.98 -0.04 -3.72
N ASP A 93 14.12 -0.14 -4.40
CA ASP A 93 14.97 1.02 -4.64
C ASP A 93 14.41 1.87 -5.79
N GLY A 94 13.80 3.00 -5.46
CA GLY A 94 13.04 3.81 -6.40
C GLY A 94 12.37 5.02 -5.76
N THR A 95 11.38 5.55 -6.46
CA THR A 95 10.55 6.67 -6.01
C THR A 95 9.07 6.28 -6.05
N ASP A 96 8.19 7.04 -5.39
CA ASP A 96 6.74 6.89 -5.58
C ASP A 96 6.25 7.73 -6.77
N ALA A 97 5.14 7.31 -7.39
CA ALA A 97 4.57 7.99 -8.55
C ALA A 97 4.13 9.43 -8.23
N GLY A 98 3.73 9.72 -7.00
CA GLY A 98 3.38 11.07 -6.57
C GLY A 98 4.58 12.01 -6.61
N ARG A 99 5.70 11.57 -6.05
CA ARG A 99 6.99 12.28 -6.11
C ARG A 99 7.52 12.37 -7.54
N LEU A 100 7.39 11.29 -8.32
CA LEU A 100 7.79 11.28 -9.73
C LEU A 100 7.07 12.36 -10.54
N VAL A 101 5.75 12.50 -10.36
CA VAL A 101 4.96 13.55 -11.02
C VAL A 101 5.41 14.93 -10.56
N ARG A 102 5.56 15.17 -9.25
CA ARG A 102 5.94 16.49 -8.72
C ARG A 102 7.34 16.93 -9.14
N GLU A 103 8.33 16.04 -9.10
CA GLU A 103 9.73 16.40 -9.29
C GLU A 103 10.19 16.29 -10.75
N ARG A 104 9.67 15.31 -11.51
CA ARG A 104 10.15 15.01 -12.87
C ARG A 104 9.18 15.38 -13.97
N TYR A 105 7.88 15.37 -13.69
CA TYR A 105 6.84 15.64 -14.69
C TYR A 105 5.85 16.73 -14.23
N PRO A 106 6.32 17.92 -13.83
CA PRO A 106 5.44 18.98 -13.31
C PRO A 106 4.43 19.51 -14.35
N HIS A 107 4.66 19.25 -15.64
CA HIS A 107 3.79 19.65 -16.75
C HIS A 107 3.03 18.48 -17.38
N GLY A 108 3.04 17.32 -16.74
CA GLY A 108 2.42 16.10 -17.26
C GLY A 108 3.46 15.04 -17.66
N MET A 109 3.10 13.80 -17.37
CA MET A 109 3.90 12.62 -17.71
C MET A 109 3.56 12.15 -19.13
N PRO A 110 4.52 11.68 -19.93
CA PRO A 110 4.26 11.11 -21.26
C PRO A 110 3.18 10.03 -21.22
N GLU A 111 2.29 9.99 -22.22
CA GLU A 111 1.15 9.06 -22.24
C GLU A 111 1.58 7.59 -22.13
N GLN A 112 2.69 7.22 -22.80
CA GLN A 112 3.27 5.88 -22.72
C GLN A 112 3.69 5.55 -21.28
N ASP A 113 4.27 6.53 -20.57
CA ASP A 113 4.73 6.32 -19.21
C ASP A 113 3.54 6.10 -18.26
N VAL A 114 2.47 6.88 -18.44
CA VAL A 114 1.23 6.75 -17.68
C VAL A 114 0.55 5.42 -17.95
N ALA A 115 0.44 5.02 -19.23
CA ALA A 115 -0.21 3.78 -19.62
C ALA A 115 0.47 2.55 -19.01
N GLU A 116 1.81 2.52 -18.97
CA GLU A 116 2.56 1.45 -18.32
C GLU A 116 2.27 1.37 -16.81
N ILE A 117 2.28 2.51 -16.11
CA ILE A 117 2.02 2.56 -14.67
C ILE A 117 0.59 2.10 -14.37
N VAL A 118 -0.41 2.65 -15.07
CA VAL A 118 -1.82 2.32 -14.85
C VAL A 118 -2.10 0.86 -15.18
N THR A 119 -1.50 0.31 -16.24
CA THR A 119 -1.66 -1.11 -16.60
C THR A 119 -1.11 -2.02 -15.52
N ALA A 120 0.09 -1.73 -15.01
CA ALA A 120 0.71 -2.49 -13.92
C ALA A 120 -0.13 -2.45 -12.63
N VAL A 121 -0.66 -1.28 -12.29
CA VAL A 121 -1.52 -1.10 -11.11
C VAL A 121 -2.85 -1.83 -11.28
N ALA A 122 -3.47 -1.77 -12.47
CA ALA A 122 -4.70 -2.50 -12.75
C ALA A 122 -4.52 -4.02 -12.61
N ASP A 123 -3.45 -4.56 -13.18
CA ASP A 123 -3.10 -5.99 -13.10
C ASP A 123 -2.88 -6.44 -11.64
N ALA A 124 -2.17 -5.62 -10.84
CA ALA A 124 -2.02 -5.85 -9.41
C ALA A 124 -3.35 -5.87 -8.65
N LEU A 125 -4.25 -4.93 -8.95
CA LEU A 125 -5.55 -4.83 -8.30
C LEU A 125 -6.45 -6.01 -8.66
N ASP A 126 -6.51 -6.40 -9.93
CA ASP A 126 -7.27 -7.56 -10.40
C ASP A 126 -6.78 -8.85 -9.70
N PHE A 127 -5.46 -9.04 -9.62
CA PHE A 127 -4.86 -10.18 -8.92
C PHE A 127 -5.25 -10.24 -7.42
N GLY A 128 -5.27 -9.09 -6.74
CA GLY A 128 -5.70 -8.98 -5.35
C GLY A 128 -7.19 -9.23 -5.17
N HIS A 129 -8.02 -8.67 -6.07
CA HIS A 129 -9.48 -8.84 -6.05
C HIS A 129 -9.91 -10.30 -6.26
N ASP A 130 -9.24 -11.03 -7.14
CA ASP A 130 -9.46 -12.47 -7.34
C ASP A 130 -9.23 -13.29 -6.05
N ARG A 131 -8.40 -12.76 -5.15
CA ARG A 131 -8.09 -13.35 -3.83
C ARG A 131 -8.87 -12.70 -2.69
N ARG A 132 -9.89 -11.90 -3.01
CA ARG A 132 -10.77 -11.19 -2.07
C ARG A 132 -10.01 -10.22 -1.16
N LEU A 133 -8.83 -9.74 -1.59
CA LEU A 133 -8.09 -8.70 -0.90
C LEU A 133 -8.27 -7.37 -1.64
N LEU A 134 -8.83 -6.38 -0.94
CA LEU A 134 -9.02 -5.04 -1.47
C LEU A 134 -7.85 -4.15 -1.04
N HIS A 135 -7.32 -3.33 -1.94
CA HIS A 135 -6.25 -2.38 -1.63
C HIS A 135 -6.70 -1.24 -0.69
N ARG A 136 -7.88 -0.66 -0.93
CA ARG A 136 -8.54 0.41 -0.14
C ARG A 136 -7.84 1.77 -0.05
N ASP A 137 -6.61 1.90 -0.53
CA ASP A 137 -5.89 3.19 -0.56
C ASP A 137 -5.04 3.35 -1.83
N VAL A 138 -5.66 3.24 -3.01
CA VAL A 138 -4.93 3.42 -4.27
C VAL A 138 -4.67 4.91 -4.48
N LYS A 139 -3.41 5.32 -4.43
CA LYS A 139 -2.96 6.70 -4.65
C LYS A 139 -1.52 6.71 -5.18
N PRO A 140 -1.05 7.80 -5.81
CA PRO A 140 0.30 7.87 -6.38
C PRO A 140 1.42 7.57 -5.39
N GLU A 141 1.25 7.90 -4.11
CA GLU A 141 2.24 7.67 -3.05
C GLU A 141 2.41 6.17 -2.72
N ASN A 142 1.44 5.32 -3.07
CA ASN A 142 1.50 3.87 -2.84
C ASN A 142 1.96 3.10 -4.11
N ILE A 143 2.34 3.81 -5.17
CA ILE A 143 2.83 3.22 -6.42
C ILE A 143 4.33 3.48 -6.50
N LEU A 144 5.14 2.45 -6.26
CA LEU A 144 6.58 2.52 -6.34
C LEU A 144 7.04 2.27 -7.77
N VAL A 145 7.98 3.10 -8.22
CA VAL A 145 8.59 3.05 -9.55
C VAL A 145 10.10 2.99 -9.38
N THR A 146 10.72 1.91 -9.88
CA THR A 146 12.18 1.78 -9.84
C THR A 146 12.82 2.70 -10.87
N ALA A 147 14.06 3.12 -10.63
CA ALA A 147 14.85 3.80 -11.65
C ALA A 147 15.08 2.85 -12.86
N PRO A 148 15.15 3.38 -14.09
CA PRO A 148 15.56 2.61 -15.24
C PRO A 148 17.07 2.34 -15.16
N ASP A 149 17.47 1.16 -14.69
CA ASP A 149 18.85 0.70 -14.53
C ASP A 149 19.33 -0.13 -15.74
N GLY A 150 18.94 0.28 -16.95
CA GLY A 150 19.20 -0.48 -18.19
C GLY A 150 18.23 -1.64 -18.43
N HIS A 151 17.36 -1.95 -17.46
CA HIS A 151 16.20 -2.82 -17.61
C HIS A 151 14.89 -2.00 -17.64
N ARG A 152 13.77 -2.67 -17.96
CA ARG A 152 12.44 -2.05 -17.83
C ARG A 152 12.23 -1.67 -16.37
N ARG A 153 11.82 -0.42 -16.13
CA ARG A 153 11.38 0.05 -14.82
C ARG A 153 10.29 -0.87 -14.28
N ARG A 154 10.32 -1.16 -12.99
CA ARG A 154 9.28 -1.92 -12.31
C ARG A 154 8.30 -0.94 -11.68
N VAL A 155 7.02 -1.26 -11.81
CA VAL A 155 5.93 -0.57 -11.13
C VAL A 155 5.35 -1.55 -10.13
N LEU A 156 5.35 -1.18 -8.85
CA LEU A 156 4.84 -2.01 -7.76
C LEU A 156 3.85 -1.24 -6.90
N LEU A 157 2.76 -1.89 -6.54
CA LEU A 157 1.76 -1.37 -5.63
C LEU A 157 2.05 -1.89 -4.20
N THR A 158 2.12 -0.98 -3.24
CA THR A 158 2.40 -1.26 -1.81
C THR A 158 1.19 -1.00 -0.92
N ASP A 159 1.22 -1.47 0.33
CA ASP A 159 0.14 -1.28 1.33
C ASP A 159 -1.19 -1.96 0.98
N PHE A 160 -1.12 -3.12 0.31
CA PHE A 160 -2.29 -3.95 0.03
C PHE A 160 -3.04 -4.36 1.30
N GLY A 161 -4.17 -3.72 1.55
CA GLY A 161 -5.16 -4.19 2.51
C GLY A 161 -4.74 -4.19 3.97
N ILE A 162 -3.50 -3.85 4.33
CA ILE A 162 -2.97 -4.08 5.70
C ILE A 162 -3.25 -2.90 6.66
N ALA A 163 -3.69 -1.76 6.14
CA ALA A 163 -3.60 -0.51 6.88
C ALA A 163 -4.79 0.42 6.61
N ARG A 164 -6.03 0.02 6.94
CA ARG A 164 -7.12 1.01 7.08
C ARG A 164 -8.14 0.61 8.12
N ARG A 165 -8.49 1.54 9.00
CA ARG A 165 -9.69 1.43 9.85
C ARG A 165 -10.92 1.50 8.96
N ILE A 166 -11.91 0.65 9.22
CA ILE A 166 -13.22 0.75 8.55
C ILE A 166 -13.83 2.12 8.85
N ASP A 167 -13.59 2.65 10.06
CA ASP A 167 -14.11 3.95 10.48
C ASP A 167 -13.46 5.15 9.78
N ASP A 168 -12.30 5.01 9.13
CA ASP A 168 -11.73 6.09 8.31
C ASP A 168 -12.51 6.31 6.99
N VAL A 169 -13.46 5.43 6.68
CA VAL A 169 -14.43 5.62 5.60
C VAL A 169 -15.68 6.34 6.12
N SER A 170 -16.05 6.17 7.40
CA SER A 170 -17.19 6.87 8.01
C SER A 170 -16.83 8.21 8.66
N ASN A 171 -15.58 8.42 9.07
CA ASN A 171 -15.07 9.65 9.69
C ASN A 171 -14.59 10.71 8.67
N LEU A 172 -14.95 10.56 7.39
CA LEU A 172 -14.70 11.54 6.33
C LEU A 172 -15.45 12.88 6.52
N THR A 173 -16.20 13.05 7.60
CA THR A 173 -16.93 14.27 7.96
C THR A 173 -16.13 15.29 8.78
N ASP A 174 -14.89 15.01 9.18
CA ASP A 174 -14.04 16.03 9.84
C ASP A 174 -13.32 16.93 8.82
N VAL A 175 -13.91 18.11 8.64
CA VAL A 175 -13.78 19.07 7.52
C VAL A 175 -12.37 19.65 7.28
N ASN A 176 -11.33 19.32 8.06
CA ASN A 176 -10.07 20.10 8.03
C ASN A 176 -8.75 19.35 7.79
N VAL A 177 -8.75 18.03 7.57
CA VAL A 177 -7.51 17.27 7.28
C VAL A 177 -7.53 16.62 5.87
N ALA A 178 -8.66 16.70 5.16
CA ALA A 178 -8.99 15.80 4.06
C ALA A 178 -8.92 16.39 2.63
N ILE A 179 -8.17 17.46 2.37
CA ILE A 179 -8.16 18.04 1.00
C ILE A 179 -7.35 17.20 -0.01
N GLY A 180 -6.35 16.41 0.45
CA GLY A 180 -5.49 15.62 -0.45
C GLY A 180 -6.01 14.23 -0.83
N THR A 181 -6.59 13.50 0.13
CA THR A 181 -6.95 12.06 -0.02
C THR A 181 -8.31 11.85 -0.69
N ILE A 182 -9.22 12.83 -0.65
CA ILE A 182 -10.58 12.72 -1.25
C ILE A 182 -10.52 12.47 -2.76
N SER A 183 -9.49 12.98 -3.45
CA SER A 183 -9.36 12.90 -4.91
C SER A 183 -9.29 11.47 -5.47
N TYR A 184 -8.94 10.47 -4.65
CA TYR A 184 -8.76 9.07 -5.09
C TYR A 184 -9.79 8.10 -4.49
N VAL A 185 -10.78 8.59 -3.75
CA VAL A 185 -11.86 7.77 -3.19
C VAL A 185 -12.96 7.59 -4.24
N ALA A 186 -13.43 6.36 -4.44
CA ALA A 186 -14.55 6.10 -5.34
C ALA A 186 -15.80 6.89 -4.91
N PRO A 187 -16.60 7.48 -5.82
CA PRO A 187 -17.78 8.26 -5.47
C PRO A 187 -18.76 7.48 -4.59
N SER A 188 -18.93 6.17 -4.84
CA SER A 188 -19.77 5.29 -4.02
C SER A 188 -19.32 5.21 -2.55
N SER A 189 -18.04 5.41 -2.25
CA SER A 189 -17.51 5.42 -0.87
C SER A 189 -17.78 6.74 -0.14
N CYS A 190 -17.92 7.87 -0.85
CA CYS A 190 -18.35 9.14 -0.24
C CYS A 190 -19.86 9.18 0.06
N TRP A 191 -20.65 8.32 -0.60
CA TRP A 191 -22.12 8.34 -0.52
C TRP A 191 -22.69 7.15 0.28
N ALA A 192 -21.86 6.21 0.74
CA ALA A 192 -22.29 4.96 1.38
C ALA A 192 -22.79 5.11 2.84
N SER A 193 -23.04 6.32 3.35
CA SER A 193 -23.75 6.49 4.63
C SER A 193 -25.27 6.27 4.52
N HIS A 194 -25.80 6.08 3.31
CA HIS A 194 -27.13 5.52 3.09
C HIS A 194 -27.08 4.61 1.86
N LEU A 195 -27.08 3.29 2.06
CA LEU A 195 -27.81 2.32 1.24
C LEU A 195 -27.55 0.92 1.81
N THR A 196 -28.53 0.43 2.56
CA THR A 196 -28.68 -0.98 2.90
C THR A 196 -28.67 -1.84 1.65
N ALA A 197 -28.09 -3.04 1.79
CA ALA A 197 -27.88 -4.00 0.73
C ALA A 197 -29.15 -4.31 -0.08
N GLU A 198 -29.14 -3.97 -1.37
CA GLU A 198 -29.92 -4.66 -2.37
C GLU A 198 -29.10 -4.92 -3.63
N ARG A 199 -29.26 -6.16 -4.12
CA ARG A 199 -28.51 -6.84 -5.18
C ARG A 199 -28.27 -5.98 -6.41
N ILE A 200 -27.01 -5.85 -6.84
CA ILE A 200 -26.67 -5.48 -8.22
C ILE A 200 -25.83 -6.61 -8.83
N ASN A 201 -26.52 -7.43 -9.60
CA ASN A 201 -25.97 -8.41 -10.54
C ASN A 201 -25.52 -7.66 -11.80
N MET A 202 -24.26 -7.22 -11.87
CA MET A 202 -23.70 -6.65 -13.11
C MET A 202 -22.90 -7.72 -13.86
N ARG A 203 -23.59 -8.32 -14.83
CA ARG A 203 -23.04 -9.25 -15.82
C ARG A 203 -22.38 -8.43 -16.93
N TRP A 204 -21.05 -8.43 -16.99
CA TRP A 204 -20.30 -7.80 -18.10
C TRP A 204 -20.43 -8.62 -19.40
N PRO A 205 -20.60 -8.00 -20.58
CA PRO A 205 -20.80 -8.73 -21.83
C PRO A 205 -19.49 -9.33 -22.36
N ARG A 206 -19.45 -10.67 -22.49
CA ARG A 206 -18.38 -11.39 -23.19
C ARG A 206 -18.44 -11.06 -24.69
N ARG A 207 -17.40 -10.43 -25.23
CA ARG A 207 -17.18 -10.36 -26.69
C ARG A 207 -16.94 -11.78 -27.21
N ARG A 208 -17.75 -12.20 -28.18
CA ARG A 208 -17.52 -13.41 -28.96
C ARG A 208 -16.46 -13.10 -30.01
N SER A 209 -15.38 -13.87 -29.99
CA SER A 209 -14.46 -14.00 -31.12
C SER A 209 -15.07 -15.05 -32.06
N THR A 210 -15.42 -14.67 -33.28
CA THR A 210 -15.65 -15.60 -34.39
C THR A 210 -14.40 -15.65 -35.25
N CYS A 211 -14.02 -16.87 -35.63
CA CYS A 211 -13.04 -17.17 -36.67
C CYS A 211 -13.40 -16.56 -38.02
#